data_AF-A0A1A9EXQ1-F1
#
_entry.id   AF-A0A1A9EXQ1-F1
#
_cell.length_a   1.000
_cell.length_b   1.000
_cell.length_c   1.000
_cell.angle_alpha   90.00
_cell.angle_beta   90.00
_cell.angle_gamma   90.00
#
_symmetry.space_group_name_H-M   'P 1'
#
loop_
_entity.id
_entity.type
_entity.pdbx_description
1 polymer ?
#
loop_
_entity_poly.entity_id
_entity_poly.type
_entity_poly.pdbx_seq_one_letter_code
_entity_poly.pdbx_strand_id
1 'polypeptide(L)'
;MPKSLEQSAESLDLAQLRPLPGERLRVESRTPRSRFVSELIGYRVDGSVLIAAPRAGSLAASVNPGSSVTVRLMAGNRICAFTSRLLRIQTQPFGYWHLEYPGEVEVRRIRNCTRVPVRLKIALDTEDDAAATQSGLPCSALCTDISLQGACVEALGLIGQPGERLFVTLRIVLAGIDQVLLVPAQIRSQQALATGFRYGVEFCDLEEDSRVMLAGFVYQQLLLETGHIDAVL
;
A
#
# COMPACT_ATOMS: atom_id res chain seq x y z
N MET A 1 21.17 13.00 13.19
CA MET A 1 19.82 13.22 13.75
C MET A 1 18.79 12.94 12.67
N PRO A 2 17.92 11.93 12.81
CA PRO A 2 16.92 11.66 11.78
C PRO A 2 15.82 12.71 11.89
N LYS A 3 15.57 13.45 10.81
CA LYS A 3 14.39 14.28 10.66
C LYS A 3 13.18 13.37 10.65
N SER A 4 12.41 13.43 11.73
CA SER A 4 11.04 12.94 11.78
C SER A 4 10.30 13.55 10.58
N LEU A 5 9.97 12.72 9.59
CA LEU A 5 9.11 13.12 8.49
C LEU A 5 7.73 13.40 9.09
N GLU A 6 7.47 14.67 9.40
CA GLU A 6 6.12 15.19 9.60
C GLU A 6 5.33 14.83 8.33
N GLN A 7 4.54 13.77 8.43
CA GLN A 7 3.53 13.45 7.43
C GLN A 7 2.50 14.58 7.50
N SER A 8 2.69 15.61 6.66
CA SER A 8 1.72 16.68 6.49
C SER A 8 0.39 16.07 6.07
N ALA A 9 -0.60 16.09 6.97
CA ALA A 9 -1.97 15.76 6.63
C ALA A 9 -2.46 16.87 5.69
N GLU A 10 -2.61 16.53 4.41
CA GLU A 10 -3.22 17.41 3.43
C GLU A 10 -4.74 17.27 3.61
N SER A 11 -5.44 18.38 3.82
CA SER A 11 -6.91 18.41 3.76
C SER A 11 -7.31 18.52 2.30
N LEU A 12 -7.92 17.46 1.77
CA LEU A 12 -8.45 17.43 0.42
C LEU A 12 -9.95 17.24 0.48
N ASP A 13 -10.64 17.69 -0.57
CA ASP A 13 -12.04 17.39 -0.77
C ASP A 13 -12.22 15.94 -1.25
N LEU A 14 -13.32 15.29 -0.88
CA LEU A 14 -13.61 13.91 -1.28
C LEU A 14 -13.67 13.77 -2.81
N ALA A 15 -14.19 14.78 -3.52
CA ALA A 15 -14.26 14.75 -4.97
C ALA A 15 -12.87 14.79 -5.64
N GLN A 16 -11.89 15.46 -5.02
CA GLN A 16 -10.52 15.54 -5.53
C GLN A 16 -9.79 14.19 -5.40
N LEU A 17 -10.21 13.36 -4.45
CA LEU A 17 -9.66 12.02 -4.23
C LEU A 17 -10.16 11.01 -5.26
N ARG A 18 -11.25 11.32 -5.96
CA ARG A 18 -11.87 10.48 -7.00
C ARG A 18 -12.03 9.01 -6.59
N PRO A 19 -12.61 8.72 -5.40
CA PRO A 19 -12.83 7.35 -4.98
C PRO A 19 -13.82 6.67 -5.92
N LEU A 20 -13.51 5.43 -6.31
CA LEU A 20 -14.31 4.69 -7.28
C LEU A 20 -15.49 3.97 -6.59
N PRO A 21 -16.66 3.89 -7.24
CA PRO A 21 -17.73 2.98 -6.80
C PRO A 21 -17.20 1.55 -6.59
N GLY A 22 -17.63 0.91 -5.51
CA GLY A 22 -17.16 -0.41 -5.08
C GLY A 22 -15.96 -0.39 -4.13
N GLU A 23 -15.32 0.76 -3.89
CA GLU A 23 -14.24 0.84 -2.91
C GLU A 23 -14.71 0.44 -1.50
N ARG A 24 -13.93 -0.42 -0.83
CA ARG A 24 -14.24 -0.89 0.51
C ARG A 24 -14.07 0.22 1.54
N LEU A 25 -15.11 0.41 2.33
CA LEU A 25 -15.17 1.38 3.42
C LEU A 25 -15.10 0.67 4.77
N ARG A 26 -14.33 1.21 5.69
CA ARG A 26 -14.41 0.91 7.13
C ARG A 26 -15.17 2.03 7.80
N VAL A 27 -16.30 1.69 8.40
CA VAL A 27 -17.16 2.66 9.07
C VAL A 27 -17.17 2.37 10.56
N GLU A 28 -16.95 3.41 11.36
CA GLU A 28 -16.92 3.35 12.81
C GLU A 28 -17.91 4.36 13.38
N SER A 29 -18.85 3.89 14.20
CA SER A 29 -19.72 4.75 15.01
C SER A 29 -19.21 4.79 16.44
N ARG A 30 -19.26 5.97 17.07
CA ARG A 30 -18.92 6.12 18.51
C ARG A 30 -20.09 5.74 19.42
N THR A 31 -21.31 6.00 19.00
CA THR A 31 -22.51 5.81 19.82
C THR A 31 -23.69 5.31 18.96
N PRO A 32 -24.02 4.01 19.03
CA PRO A 32 -23.31 2.95 19.76
C PRO A 32 -21.94 2.67 19.15
N ARG A 33 -20.99 2.23 19.98
CA ARG A 33 -19.64 1.87 19.53
C ARG A 33 -19.72 0.64 18.63
N SER A 34 -19.53 0.84 17.34
CA SER A 34 -19.63 -0.23 16.36
C SER A 34 -18.66 -0.01 15.21
N ARG A 35 -18.20 -1.10 14.60
CA ARG A 35 -17.33 -1.08 13.43
C ARG A 35 -17.82 -2.11 12.43
N PHE A 36 -17.90 -1.70 11.17
CA PHE A 36 -18.34 -2.57 10.10
C PHE A 36 -17.66 -2.19 8.77
N VAL A 37 -17.76 -3.10 7.81
CA VAL A 37 -17.31 -2.89 6.44
C VAL A 37 -18.53 -2.58 5.58
N SER A 38 -18.35 -1.63 4.68
CA SER A 38 -19.33 -1.20 3.67
C SER A 38 -18.59 -0.98 2.34
N GLU A 39 -19.31 -0.55 1.31
CA GLU A 39 -18.79 -0.27 -0.02
C GLU A 39 -19.34 1.09 -0.48
N LEU A 40 -18.50 1.87 -1.16
CA LEU A 40 -18.91 3.14 -1.75
C LEU A 40 -19.85 2.88 -2.93
N ILE A 41 -21.03 3.49 -2.95
CA ILE A 41 -21.92 3.50 -4.11
C ILE A 41 -21.60 4.72 -4.99
N GLY A 42 -21.39 5.88 -4.36
CA GLY A 42 -21.07 7.13 -5.04
C GLY A 42 -21.19 8.33 -4.10
N TYR A 43 -21.06 9.54 -4.64
CA TYR A 43 -21.18 10.77 -3.87
C TYR A 43 -21.68 11.92 -4.73
N ARG A 44 -22.24 12.95 -4.08
CA ARG A 44 -22.57 14.24 -4.68
C ARG A 44 -22.01 15.34 -3.78
N VAL A 45 -21.19 16.21 -4.36
CA VAL A 45 -20.63 17.40 -3.69
C VAL A 45 -21.77 18.25 -3.14
N ASP A 46 -21.62 18.71 -1.89
CA ASP A 46 -22.63 19.44 -1.10
C ASP A 46 -23.96 18.69 -0.88
N GLY A 47 -24.02 17.42 -1.30
CA GLY A 47 -25.16 16.53 -1.11
C GLY A 47 -24.87 15.49 -0.05
N SER A 48 -24.47 14.31 -0.51
CA SER A 48 -24.24 13.16 0.37
C SER A 48 -23.30 12.13 -0.25
N VAL A 49 -22.66 11.34 0.60
CA VAL A 49 -21.95 10.12 0.23
C VAL A 49 -22.90 8.93 0.42
N LEU A 50 -23.05 8.10 -0.61
CA LEU A 50 -23.89 6.91 -0.58
C LEU A 50 -23.03 5.69 -0.36
N ILE A 51 -23.36 4.90 0.67
CA ILE A 51 -22.65 3.67 1.01
C ILE A 51 -23.62 2.50 1.10
N ALA A 52 -23.18 1.30 0.75
CA ALA A 52 -23.98 0.09 0.91
C ALA A 52 -24.33 -0.14 2.38
N ALA A 53 -25.57 -0.55 2.66
CA ALA A 53 -25.93 -0.90 4.03
C ALA A 53 -25.06 -2.10 4.48
N PRO A 54 -24.47 -2.04 5.68
CA PRO A 54 -23.71 -3.16 6.23
C PRO A 54 -24.59 -4.40 6.35
N ARG A 55 -23.98 -5.58 6.17
CA ARG A 55 -24.69 -6.86 6.17
C ARG A 55 -25.50 -7.06 7.46
N ALA A 56 -26.68 -7.67 7.31
CA ALA A 56 -27.60 -7.98 8.40
C ALA A 56 -26.89 -8.82 9.49
N GLY A 57 -27.15 -8.49 10.76
CA GLY A 57 -26.50 -9.11 11.93
C GLY A 57 -25.27 -8.37 12.47
N SER A 58 -24.84 -7.29 11.82
CA SER A 58 -23.79 -6.41 12.37
C SER A 58 -24.36 -5.43 13.40
N LEU A 59 -23.53 -5.01 14.37
CA LEU A 59 -23.81 -3.89 15.29
C LEU A 59 -24.23 -2.57 14.59
N ALA A 60 -24.09 -2.51 13.27
CA ALA A 60 -24.54 -1.39 12.45
C ALA A 60 -26.06 -1.21 12.45
N ALA A 61 -26.85 -2.26 12.75
CA ALA A 61 -28.30 -2.16 12.88
C ALA A 61 -28.75 -1.23 14.02
N SER A 62 -27.83 -0.90 14.94
CA SER A 62 -28.07 0.02 16.06
C SER A 62 -27.65 1.46 15.77
N VAL A 63 -27.11 1.74 14.58
CA VAL A 63 -26.74 3.10 14.15
C VAL A 63 -27.96 3.76 13.54
N ASN A 64 -28.33 4.93 14.06
CA ASN A 64 -29.54 5.64 13.66
C ASN A 64 -29.20 6.91 12.85
N PRO A 65 -30.13 7.42 12.02
CA PRO A 65 -30.00 8.77 11.47
C PRO A 65 -29.68 9.79 12.58
N GLY A 66 -28.72 10.67 12.31
CA GLY A 66 -28.14 11.61 13.28
C GLY A 66 -26.83 11.13 13.91
N SER A 67 -26.53 9.82 13.90
CA SER A 67 -25.26 9.30 14.41
C SER A 67 -24.06 9.81 13.61
N SER A 68 -23.00 10.22 14.31
CA SER A 68 -21.71 10.54 13.70
C SER A 68 -20.91 9.27 13.46
N VAL A 69 -20.39 9.13 12.23
CA VAL A 69 -19.57 8.00 11.81
C VAL A 69 -18.25 8.49 11.23
N THR A 70 -17.17 7.79 11.56
CA THR A 70 -15.87 7.96 10.90
C THR A 70 -15.76 6.92 9.79
N VAL A 71 -15.54 7.38 8.57
CA VAL A 71 -15.35 6.55 7.37
C VAL A 71 -13.87 6.55 7.01
N ARG A 72 -13.33 5.37 6.74
CA ARG A 72 -11.97 5.19 6.20
C ARG A 72 -12.01 4.38 4.92
N LEU A 73 -11.30 4.84 3.91
CA LEU A 73 -11.19 4.19 2.62
C LEU A 73 -9.78 4.30 2.05
N MET A 74 -9.52 3.53 1.00
CA MET A 74 -8.33 3.71 0.16
C MET A 74 -8.79 4.24 -1.19
N ALA A 75 -8.34 5.44 -1.54
CA ALA A 75 -8.52 6.02 -2.88
C ALA A 75 -7.15 6.03 -3.57
N GLY A 76 -6.94 5.11 -4.51
CA GLY A 76 -5.62 4.88 -5.12
C GLY A 76 -4.55 4.52 -4.08
N ASN A 77 -3.50 5.34 -3.97
CA ASN A 77 -2.39 5.15 -3.02
C ASN A 77 -2.55 5.92 -1.69
N ARG A 78 -3.74 6.43 -1.41
CA ARG A 78 -4.04 7.27 -0.24
C ARG A 78 -5.03 6.57 0.68
N ILE A 79 -4.71 6.51 1.97
CA ILE A 79 -5.72 6.30 3.00
C ILE A 79 -6.41 7.64 3.23
N CYS A 80 -7.73 7.61 3.15
CA CYS A 80 -8.57 8.77 3.38
C CYS A 80 -9.46 8.48 4.59
N ALA A 81 -9.60 9.46 5.48
CA ALA A 81 -10.48 9.37 6.62
C ALA A 81 -11.30 10.65 6.75
N PHE A 82 -12.60 10.52 6.97
CA PHE A 82 -13.47 11.66 7.22
C PHE A 82 -14.55 11.28 8.23
N THR A 83 -15.13 12.29 8.87
CA THR A 83 -16.28 12.11 9.77
C THR A 83 -17.50 12.71 9.11
N SER A 84 -18.58 11.95 9.05
CA SER A 84 -19.86 12.37 8.48
C SER A 84 -21.00 11.96 9.39
N ARG A 85 -22.11 12.67 9.31
CA ARG A 85 -23.36 12.30 9.98
C ARG A 85 -24.19 11.40 9.09
N LEU A 86 -24.80 10.36 9.66
CA LEU A 86 -25.79 9.54 8.96
C LEU A 86 -27.08 10.35 8.77
N LEU A 87 -27.42 10.71 7.54
CA LEU A 87 -28.62 11.48 7.21
C LEU A 87 -29.85 10.57 7.07
N ARG A 88 -29.68 9.42 6.39
CA ARG A 88 -30.80 8.52 6.10
C ARG A 88 -30.32 7.09 5.91
N ILE A 89 -31.17 6.13 6.31
CA ILE A 89 -31.05 4.71 5.97
C ILE A 89 -32.18 4.40 4.99
N GLN A 90 -31.82 3.86 3.83
CA GLN A 90 -32.75 3.41 2.82
C GLN A 90 -32.65 1.88 2.67
N THR A 91 -33.78 1.21 2.53
CA THR A 91 -33.84 -0.26 2.44
C THR A 91 -34.29 -0.76 1.07
N GLN A 92 -34.78 0.13 0.20
CA GLN A 92 -35.27 -0.19 -1.15
C GLN A 92 -34.60 0.71 -2.20
N PRO A 93 -34.33 0.20 -3.42
CA PRO A 93 -34.53 -1.19 -3.87
C PRO A 93 -33.51 -2.18 -3.27
N PHE A 94 -32.43 -1.67 -2.68
CA PHE A 94 -31.50 -2.40 -1.83
C PHE A 94 -31.11 -1.50 -0.65
N GLY A 95 -30.44 -2.07 0.36
CA GLY A 95 -30.01 -1.33 1.54
C GLY A 95 -28.84 -0.40 1.27
N TYR A 96 -28.99 0.90 1.54
CA TYR A 96 -27.90 1.89 1.48
C TYR A 96 -28.13 3.06 2.44
N TRP A 97 -27.05 3.78 2.75
CA TRP A 97 -27.07 4.92 3.67
C TRP A 97 -26.66 6.20 2.96
N HIS A 98 -27.30 7.32 3.32
CA HIS A 98 -26.86 8.66 2.99
C HIS A 98 -26.04 9.23 4.15
N LEU A 99 -24.77 9.50 3.90
CA LEU A 99 -23.91 10.24 4.82
C LEU A 99 -23.79 11.69 4.35
N GLU A 100 -23.76 12.62 5.29
CA GLU A 100 -23.44 14.03 5.03
C GLU A 100 -22.12 14.14 4.28
N TYR A 101 -22.09 15.00 3.25
CA TYR A 101 -20.85 15.24 2.52
C TYR A 101 -19.79 15.80 3.48
N PRO A 102 -18.58 15.21 3.56
CA PRO A 102 -17.58 15.63 4.53
C PRO A 102 -17.06 17.03 4.18
N GLY A 103 -16.94 17.90 5.18
CA GLY A 103 -16.30 19.21 5.00
C GLY A 103 -14.78 19.13 4.84
N GLU A 104 -14.15 18.14 5.47
CA GLU A 104 -12.71 17.88 5.37
C GLU A 104 -12.45 16.37 5.30
N VAL A 105 -11.46 15.99 4.47
CA VAL A 105 -10.94 14.63 4.43
C VAL A 105 -9.47 14.65 4.82
N GLU A 106 -9.14 13.90 5.88
CA GLU A 106 -7.76 13.63 6.25
C GLU A 106 -7.15 12.64 5.25
N VAL A 107 -6.07 13.05 4.59
CA VAL A 107 -5.39 12.23 3.60
C VAL A 107 -4.00 11.87 4.07
N ARG A 108 -3.69 10.56 4.01
CA ARG A 108 -2.35 10.03 4.23
C ARG A 108 -1.95 9.16 3.05
N ARG A 109 -0.83 9.48 2.40
CA ARG A 109 -0.25 8.59 1.40
C ARG A 109 0.26 7.33 2.10
N ILE A 110 -0.18 6.16 1.63
CA ILE A 110 0.31 4.88 2.17
C ILE A 110 1.76 4.67 1.73
N ARG A 111 2.08 5.12 0.51
CA ARG A 111 3.37 4.84 -0.15
C ARG A 111 3.82 6.06 -0.94
N ASN A 112 5.10 6.40 -0.78
CA ASN A 112 5.75 7.48 -1.55
C ASN A 112 6.00 7.09 -3.01
N CYS A 113 6.07 5.78 -3.30
CA CYS A 113 6.31 5.26 -4.64
C CYS A 113 5.35 4.11 -4.97
N THR A 114 4.95 4.04 -6.25
CA THR A 114 4.22 2.91 -6.81
C THR A 114 5.10 1.65 -6.74
N ARG A 115 4.52 0.57 -6.23
CA ARG A 115 5.14 -0.76 -6.23
C ARG A 115 4.50 -1.57 -7.34
N VAL A 116 5.34 -2.22 -8.13
CA VAL A 116 4.91 -3.08 -9.23
C VAL A 116 5.17 -4.52 -8.81
N PRO A 117 4.16 -5.42 -8.94
CA PRO A 117 4.38 -6.83 -8.66
C PRO A 117 5.42 -7.40 -9.62
N VAL A 118 6.35 -8.18 -9.09
CA VAL A 118 7.38 -8.87 -9.89
C VAL A 118 7.63 -10.25 -9.29
N ARG A 119 8.29 -11.13 -10.05
CA ARG A 119 8.76 -12.42 -9.56
C ARG A 119 10.21 -12.60 -9.98
N LEU A 120 11.11 -11.92 -9.28
CA LEU A 120 12.54 -11.96 -9.58
C LEU A 120 13.28 -12.79 -8.56
N LYS A 121 14.06 -13.77 -9.02
CA LYS A 121 15.07 -14.39 -8.17
C LYS A 121 16.21 -13.41 -7.97
N ILE A 122 16.51 -13.09 -6.73
CA ILE A 122 17.57 -12.15 -6.34
C ILE A 122 18.61 -12.86 -5.48
N ALA A 123 19.80 -12.31 -5.42
CA ALA A 123 20.80 -12.69 -4.44
C ALA A 123 20.93 -11.61 -3.38
N LEU A 124 21.07 -12.03 -2.12
CA LEU A 124 21.24 -11.17 -0.97
C LEU A 124 22.63 -11.45 -0.38
N ASP A 125 23.33 -10.39 -0.04
CA ASP A 125 24.67 -10.45 0.54
C ASP A 125 24.87 -9.37 1.62
N THR A 126 25.94 -9.46 2.40
CA THR A 126 26.35 -8.45 3.37
C THR A 126 27.86 -8.25 3.31
N GLU A 127 28.32 -7.02 3.51
CA GLU A 127 29.75 -6.70 3.59
C GLU A 127 30.39 -7.12 4.93
N ASP A 128 29.58 -7.43 5.95
CA ASP A 128 30.06 -7.79 7.28
C ASP A 128 30.06 -9.32 7.47
N ASP A 129 31.25 -9.93 7.39
CA ASP A 129 31.46 -11.37 7.61
C ASP A 129 30.95 -11.87 8.97
N ALA A 130 31.01 -11.02 10.01
CA ALA A 130 30.51 -11.37 11.34
C ALA A 130 28.97 -11.37 11.35
N ALA A 131 28.33 -10.43 10.65
CA ALA A 131 26.88 -10.41 10.47
C ALA A 131 26.39 -11.52 9.53
N ALA A 132 27.18 -11.91 8.51
CA ALA A 132 26.84 -12.99 7.57
C ALA A 132 26.58 -14.32 8.29
N THR A 133 27.46 -14.66 9.23
CA THR A 133 27.37 -15.90 10.03
C THR A 133 26.10 -15.97 10.88
N GLN A 134 25.59 -14.81 11.33
CA GLN A 134 24.38 -14.72 12.16
C GLN A 134 23.10 -14.57 11.33
N SER A 135 23.21 -14.03 10.12
CA SER A 135 22.10 -13.60 9.28
C SER A 135 21.83 -14.54 8.10
N GLY A 136 22.45 -15.73 8.04
CA GLY A 136 22.16 -16.70 6.97
C GLY A 136 22.47 -16.20 5.55
N LEU A 137 23.36 -15.22 5.42
CA LEU A 137 23.83 -14.64 4.15
C LEU A 137 25.21 -15.21 3.78
N PRO A 138 25.57 -15.27 2.48
CA PRO A 138 24.75 -14.93 1.31
C PRO A 138 23.65 -15.95 1.03
N CYS A 139 22.52 -15.52 0.48
CA CYS A 139 21.44 -16.43 0.10
C CYS A 139 20.63 -15.95 -1.13
N SER A 140 19.86 -16.85 -1.73
CA SER A 140 18.89 -16.50 -2.77
C SER A 140 17.50 -16.24 -2.19
N ALA A 141 16.82 -15.23 -2.71
CA ALA A 141 15.47 -14.87 -2.29
C ALA A 141 14.57 -14.56 -3.50
N LEU A 142 13.28 -14.38 -3.26
CA LEU A 142 12.29 -13.98 -4.26
C LEU A 142 11.85 -12.54 -4.00
N CYS A 143 12.09 -11.64 -4.94
CA CYS A 143 11.47 -10.33 -4.95
C CYS A 143 10.03 -10.44 -5.51
N THR A 144 9.05 -10.01 -4.71
CA THR A 144 7.62 -10.13 -5.00
C THR A 144 6.98 -8.81 -5.42
N ASP A 145 7.55 -7.69 -5.00
CA ASP A 145 7.24 -6.36 -5.53
C ASP A 145 8.48 -5.46 -5.49
N ILE A 146 8.53 -4.48 -6.40
CA ILE A 146 9.62 -3.51 -6.49
C ILE A 146 9.09 -2.10 -6.77
N SER A 147 9.82 -1.10 -6.28
CA SER A 147 9.60 0.32 -6.53
C SER A 147 10.93 1.04 -6.71
N LEU A 148 10.88 2.34 -7.01
CA LEU A 148 12.08 3.18 -7.11
C LEU A 148 12.88 3.30 -5.81
N GLN A 149 12.26 3.03 -4.65
CA GLN A 149 12.86 3.23 -3.33
C GLN A 149 13.08 1.92 -2.55
N GLY A 150 12.66 0.77 -3.08
CA GLY A 150 12.77 -0.47 -2.32
C GLY A 150 11.95 -1.61 -2.91
N ALA A 151 12.02 -2.75 -2.24
CA ALA A 151 11.40 -3.99 -2.69
C ALA A 151 10.82 -4.81 -1.52
N CYS A 152 9.88 -5.69 -1.85
CA CYS A 152 9.44 -6.78 -0.99
C CYS A 152 10.18 -8.05 -1.39
N VAL A 153 10.77 -8.74 -0.40
CA VAL A 153 11.63 -9.89 -0.58
C VAL A 153 11.16 -11.04 0.32
N GLU A 154 11.08 -12.25 -0.22
CA GLU A 154 10.76 -13.47 0.52
C GLU A 154 11.96 -14.42 0.52
N ALA A 155 12.40 -14.81 1.71
CA ALA A 155 13.53 -15.72 1.92
C ALA A 155 13.10 -16.90 2.80
N LEU A 156 13.74 -18.05 2.62
CA LEU A 156 13.43 -19.25 3.41
C LEU A 156 13.99 -19.18 4.83
N GLY A 157 15.11 -18.48 5.01
CA GLY A 157 15.77 -18.28 6.30
C GLY A 157 15.65 -16.84 6.79
N LEU A 158 16.12 -16.61 8.02
CA LEU A 158 16.38 -15.27 8.51
C LEU A 158 17.53 -14.65 7.71
N ILE A 159 17.36 -13.43 7.22
CA ILE A 159 18.40 -12.67 6.48
C ILE A 159 18.97 -11.46 7.23
N GLY A 160 18.49 -11.23 8.46
CA GLY A 160 18.81 -10.05 9.28
C GLY A 160 17.59 -9.45 9.98
N GLN A 161 17.83 -8.36 10.72
CA GLN A 161 16.83 -7.61 11.50
C GLN A 161 16.54 -6.22 10.92
N PRO A 162 15.36 -5.63 11.20
CA PRO A 162 15.09 -4.24 10.82
C PRO A 162 16.17 -3.27 11.33
N GLY A 163 16.70 -2.47 10.41
CA GLY A 163 17.81 -1.54 10.65
C GLY A 163 19.15 -2.01 10.09
N GLU A 164 19.33 -3.30 9.85
CA GLU A 164 20.54 -3.85 9.26
C GLU A 164 20.61 -3.56 7.75
N ARG A 165 21.85 -3.44 7.25
CA ARG A 165 22.16 -3.20 5.85
C ARG A 165 22.55 -4.49 5.15
N LEU A 166 22.20 -4.59 3.88
CA LEU A 166 22.53 -5.71 3.00
C LEU A 166 22.66 -5.20 1.57
N PHE A 167 23.18 -6.05 0.68
CA PHE A 167 23.22 -5.81 -0.75
C PHE A 167 22.22 -6.71 -1.46
N VAL A 168 21.47 -6.13 -2.38
CA VAL A 168 20.54 -6.84 -3.25
C VAL A 168 21.10 -6.87 -4.65
N THR A 169 21.41 -8.06 -5.16
CA THR A 169 21.77 -8.25 -6.57
C THR A 169 20.53 -8.65 -7.36
N LEU A 170 20.13 -7.81 -8.31
CA LEU A 170 19.02 -8.04 -9.23
C LEU A 170 19.55 -8.27 -10.63
N ARG A 171 19.07 -9.32 -11.31
CA ARG A 171 19.23 -9.48 -12.76
C ARG A 171 17.92 -9.13 -13.44
N ILE A 172 17.93 -8.08 -14.25
CA ILE A 172 16.74 -7.54 -14.93
C ILE A 172 16.95 -7.50 -16.44
N VAL A 173 15.86 -7.49 -17.20
CA VAL A 173 15.87 -7.27 -18.64
C VAL A 173 15.22 -5.92 -18.91
N LEU A 174 15.99 -4.97 -19.45
CA LEU A 174 15.52 -3.63 -19.79
C LEU A 174 15.80 -3.37 -21.27
N ALA A 175 14.76 -3.08 -22.05
CA ALA A 175 14.87 -2.88 -23.50
C ALA A 175 15.60 -4.02 -24.24
N GLY A 176 15.38 -5.27 -23.79
CA GLY A 176 16.03 -6.47 -24.36
C GLY A 176 17.48 -6.68 -23.93
N ILE A 177 18.01 -5.85 -23.02
CA ILE A 177 19.38 -5.93 -22.53
C ILE A 177 19.36 -6.51 -21.11
N ASP A 178 20.11 -7.59 -20.90
CA ASP A 178 20.38 -8.16 -19.58
C ASP A 178 21.26 -7.19 -18.77
N GLN A 179 20.76 -6.77 -17.61
CA GLN A 179 21.48 -5.91 -16.67
C GLN A 179 21.55 -6.56 -15.30
N VAL A 180 22.68 -6.38 -14.63
CA VAL A 180 22.87 -6.80 -13.24
C VAL A 180 23.07 -5.55 -12.39
N LEU A 181 22.19 -5.34 -11.41
CA LEU A 181 22.25 -4.23 -10.47
C LEU A 181 22.62 -4.75 -9.10
N LEU A 182 23.67 -4.19 -8.51
CA LEU A 182 23.99 -4.34 -7.10
C LEU A 182 23.47 -3.11 -6.36
N VAL A 183 22.50 -3.31 -5.48
CA VAL A 183 21.82 -2.22 -4.79
C VAL A 183 22.05 -2.32 -3.28
N PRO A 184 22.66 -1.32 -2.64
CA PRO A 184 22.70 -1.25 -1.19
C PRO A 184 21.28 -1.08 -0.66
N ALA A 185 20.93 -1.78 0.41
CA ALA A 185 19.61 -1.71 1.00
C ALA A 185 19.64 -1.83 2.51
N GLN A 186 18.58 -1.34 3.16
CA GLN A 186 18.35 -1.49 4.59
C GLN A 186 17.04 -2.21 4.84
N ILE A 187 17.03 -3.18 5.77
CA ILE A 187 15.81 -3.86 6.19
C ILE A 187 14.93 -2.88 6.98
N ARG A 188 13.67 -2.73 6.58
CA ARG A 188 12.69 -1.82 7.23
C ARG A 188 11.60 -2.56 7.97
N SER A 189 11.26 -3.76 7.53
CA SER A 189 10.24 -4.58 8.17
C SER A 189 10.52 -6.05 7.94
N GLN A 190 10.14 -6.86 8.91
CA GLN A 190 10.22 -8.32 8.85
C GLN A 190 8.88 -8.92 9.28
N GLN A 191 8.43 -9.94 8.58
CA GLN A 191 7.21 -10.69 8.89
C GLN A 191 7.47 -12.19 8.69
N ALA A 192 7.20 -13.00 9.71
CA ALA A 192 7.22 -14.46 9.56
C ALA A 192 6.03 -14.93 8.70
N LEU A 193 6.29 -15.87 7.79
CA LEU A 193 5.28 -16.54 6.98
C LEU A 193 5.10 -17.98 7.46
N ALA A 194 4.14 -18.72 6.89
CA ALA A 194 4.00 -20.15 7.13
C ALA A 194 5.28 -20.93 6.73
N THR A 195 5.96 -20.44 5.69
CA THR A 195 7.25 -20.94 5.19
C THR A 195 8.17 -19.76 4.91
N GLY A 196 9.23 -19.61 5.71
CA GLY A 196 10.19 -18.53 5.58
C GLY A 196 9.71 -17.19 6.12
N PHE A 197 10.29 -16.12 5.58
CA PHE A 197 10.13 -14.75 6.06
C PHE A 197 9.96 -13.79 4.89
N ARG A 198 9.15 -12.75 5.11
CA ARG A 198 8.99 -11.61 4.22
C ARG A 198 9.68 -10.39 4.80
N TYR A 199 10.41 -9.70 3.96
CA TYR A 199 11.18 -8.51 4.28
C TYR A 199 10.76 -7.36 3.38
N GLY A 200 10.65 -6.17 3.98
CA GLY A 200 10.60 -4.92 3.25
C GLY A 200 11.98 -4.29 3.31
N VAL A 201 12.62 -4.09 2.15
CA VAL A 201 13.93 -3.46 2.05
C VAL A 201 13.80 -2.09 1.37
N GLU A 202 14.52 -1.09 1.88
CA GLU A 202 14.64 0.24 1.29
C GLU A 202 16.02 0.36 0.63
N PHE A 203 16.06 0.80 -0.62
CA PHE A 203 17.30 1.00 -1.35
C PHE A 203 17.99 2.27 -0.84
N CYS A 204 19.29 2.16 -0.60
CA CYS A 204 20.14 3.22 -0.08
C CYS A 204 21.25 3.54 -1.09
N ASP A 205 21.66 4.80 -1.14
CA ASP A 205 22.88 5.23 -1.83
C ASP A 205 23.03 4.73 -3.28
N LEU A 206 21.91 4.63 -4.01
CA LEU A 206 21.87 4.23 -5.43
C LEU A 206 22.68 5.21 -6.30
N GLU A 207 23.66 4.67 -7.02
CA GLU A 207 24.37 5.35 -8.11
C GLU A 207 23.41 5.84 -9.20
N GLU A 208 23.80 6.87 -9.93
CA GLU A 208 22.95 7.51 -10.95
C GLU A 208 22.52 6.50 -12.03
N ASP A 209 23.44 5.70 -12.55
CA ASP A 209 23.16 4.69 -13.58
C ASP A 209 22.21 3.61 -13.07
N SER A 210 22.46 3.08 -11.86
CA SER A 210 21.59 2.10 -11.21
C SER A 210 20.18 2.64 -10.98
N ARG A 211 20.06 3.93 -10.64
CA ARG A 211 18.78 4.60 -10.45
C ARG A 211 17.99 4.71 -11.76
N VAL A 212 18.67 5.06 -12.86
CA VAL A 212 18.05 5.14 -14.20
C VAL A 212 17.60 3.76 -14.66
N MET A 213 18.45 2.73 -14.51
CA MET A 213 18.10 1.35 -14.86
C MET A 213 16.92 0.81 -14.04
N LEU A 214 16.93 1.03 -12.72
CA LEU A 214 15.84 0.66 -11.84
C LEU A 214 14.54 1.37 -12.23
N ALA A 215 14.60 2.66 -12.55
CA ALA A 215 13.43 3.42 -12.99
C ALA A 215 12.86 2.90 -14.32
N GLY A 216 13.72 2.67 -15.31
CA GLY A 216 13.33 2.07 -16.58
C GLY A 216 12.64 0.72 -16.38
N PHE A 217 13.22 -0.13 -15.53
CA PHE A 217 12.65 -1.43 -15.22
C PHE A 217 11.30 -1.35 -14.52
N VAL A 218 11.18 -0.55 -13.46
CA VAL A 218 9.92 -0.38 -12.71
C VAL A 218 8.81 0.13 -13.63
N TYR A 219 9.10 1.10 -14.51
CA TYR A 219 8.10 1.60 -15.45
C TYR A 219 7.74 0.59 -16.55
N GLN A 220 8.72 -0.17 -17.08
CA GLN A 220 8.45 -1.28 -18.00
C GLN A 220 7.50 -2.30 -17.35
N GLN A 221 7.79 -2.73 -16.12
CA GLN A 221 6.92 -3.67 -15.40
C GLN A 221 5.54 -3.08 -15.12
N LEU A 222 5.45 -1.78 -14.79
CA LEU A 222 4.16 -1.12 -14.57
C LEU A 222 3.29 -1.16 -15.84
N LEU A 223 3.90 -0.87 -16.99
CA LEU A 223 3.19 -0.88 -18.27
C LEU A 223 2.76 -2.30 -18.66
N LEU A 224 3.58 -3.32 -18.37
CA LEU A 224 3.22 -4.74 -18.55
C LEU A 224 2.03 -5.13 -17.67
N GLU A 225 2.10 -4.85 -16.36
CA GLU A 225 1.05 -5.20 -15.39
C GLU A 225 -0.27 -4.50 -15.70
N THR A 226 -0.21 -3.30 -16.28
CA THR A 226 -1.40 -2.54 -16.68
C THR A 226 -1.86 -2.82 -18.11
N GLY A 227 -1.19 -3.70 -18.85
CA GLY A 227 -1.57 -4.12 -20.21
C GLY A 227 -1.34 -3.06 -21.29
N HIS A 228 -0.44 -2.09 -21.07
CA HIS A 228 -0.08 -1.07 -22.07
C HIS A 228 1.00 -1.54 -23.05
N ILE A 229 1.80 -2.53 -22.65
CA ILE A 229 2.79 -3.20 -23.49
C ILE A 229 2.73 -4.70 -23.23
N ASP A 230 3.13 -5.50 -24.21
CA ASP A 230 3.22 -6.96 -24.09
C ASP A 230 4.63 -7.40 -23.68
N ALA A 231 4.71 -8.56 -23.02
CA ALA A 231 5.99 -9.18 -22.73
C ALA A 231 6.67 -9.57 -24.05
N VAL A 232 7.88 -9.05 -24.29
CA VAL A 232 8.72 -9.50 -25.39
C VAL A 232 9.17 -10.92 -25.04
N LEU A 233 8.63 -11.91 -25.76
CA LEU A 233 9.00 -13.33 -25.66
C LEU A 233 10.42 -13.57 -26.17
#